data_AF-A0A180FEE0-F1
#
_entry.id   AF-A0A180FEE0-F1
#
_cell.length_a   1.000
_cell.length_b   1.000
_cell.length_c   1.000
_cell.angle_alpha   90.00
_cell.angle_beta   90.00
_cell.angle_gamma   90.00
#
_symmetry.space_group_name_H-M   'P 1'
#
loop_
_entity.id
_entity.type
_entity.pdbx_description
1 polymer ?
#
loop_
_entity_poly.entity_id
_entity_poly.type
_entity_poly.pdbx_seq_one_letter_code
_entity_poly.pdbx_strand_id
1 'polypeptide(L)'
;MRKQLEDYMREKAGVLKTQLLARASDRRGVKLIHYTGKGNPDILKDIAFRIKEETAESFMIAAGIIEDSKCTLLVMLSDDLVAGGLNAAKLVKDAARHIQGGGGGQPHFATAGGKNIDGLSAAVDAVIDAAGMR
;
A
#
# COMPACT_ATOMS: atom_id res chain seq x y z
N MET A 1 -25.16 15.64 -9.40
CA MET A 1 -24.95 14.19 -9.18
C MET A 1 -23.50 13.76 -9.31
N ARG A 2 -22.79 13.97 -10.43
CA ARG A 2 -21.36 13.57 -10.57
C ARG A 2 -20.44 14.22 -9.51
N LYS A 3 -20.54 15.54 -9.32
CA LYS A 3 -19.78 16.27 -8.30
C LYS A 3 -20.02 15.76 -6.87
N GLN A 4 -21.27 15.45 -6.53
CA GLN A 4 -21.64 14.95 -5.21
C GLN A 4 -21.06 13.55 -4.93
N LEU A 5 -20.97 12.70 -5.96
CA LEU A 5 -20.30 11.40 -5.84
C LEU A 5 -18.79 11.57 -5.64
N GLU A 6 -18.16 12.48 -6.39
CA GLU A 6 -16.72 12.77 -6.26
C GLU A 6 -16.38 13.33 -4.87
N ASP A 7 -17.19 14.27 -4.35
CA ASP A 7 -17.02 14.84 -3.01
C ASP A 7 -17.18 13.77 -1.92
N TYR A 8 -18.19 12.90 -2.05
CA TYR A 8 -18.41 11.79 -1.13
C TYR A 8 -17.24 10.80 -1.10
N MET A 9 -16.69 10.45 -2.26
CA MET A 9 -15.55 9.54 -2.37
C MET A 9 -14.29 10.17 -1.75
N ARG A 10 -14.08 11.46 -1.96
CA ARG A 10 -12.97 12.23 -1.35
C ARG A 10 -13.08 12.24 0.18
N GLU A 11 -14.28 12.43 0.72
CA GLU A 11 -14.51 12.39 2.17
C GLU A 11 -14.19 11.00 2.74
N LYS A 12 -14.71 9.93 2.11
CA LYS A 12 -14.40 8.54 2.49
C LYS A 12 -12.89 8.24 2.45
N ALA A 13 -12.19 8.70 1.43
CA ALA A 13 -10.75 8.56 1.33
C ALA A 13 -10.02 9.30 2.47
N GLY A 14 -10.50 10.49 2.85
CA GLY A 14 -10.00 11.24 4.00
C GLY A 14 -10.17 10.49 5.31
N VAL A 15 -11.34 9.92 5.56
CA VAL A 15 -11.62 9.12 6.77
C VAL A 15 -10.72 7.88 6.82
N LEU A 16 -10.61 7.15 5.71
CA LEU A 16 -9.75 5.95 5.65
C LEU A 16 -8.28 6.31 5.87
N LYS A 17 -7.78 7.41 5.29
CA LYS A 17 -6.42 7.91 5.55
C LYS A 17 -6.17 8.11 7.05
N THR A 18 -7.07 8.82 7.73
CA THR A 18 -6.94 9.07 9.18
C THR A 18 -6.92 7.76 9.98
N GLN A 19 -7.76 6.79 9.61
CA GLN A 19 -7.77 5.47 10.26
C GLN A 19 -6.48 4.68 10.04
N LEU A 20 -5.92 4.73 8.83
CA LEU A 20 -4.65 4.07 8.51
C LEU A 20 -3.48 4.68 9.29
N LEU A 21 -3.42 6.01 9.35
CA LEU A 21 -2.39 6.73 10.12
C LEU A 21 -2.51 6.46 11.63
N ALA A 22 -3.73 6.38 12.16
CA ALA A 22 -3.97 6.07 13.57
C ALA A 22 -3.57 4.64 13.96
N ARG A 23 -3.53 3.71 12.99
CA ARG A 23 -3.08 2.32 13.20
C ARG A 23 -1.62 2.11 12.83
N ALA A 24 -0.93 3.14 12.37
CA ALA A 24 0.47 3.04 12.01
C ALA A 24 1.31 2.66 13.24
N SER A 25 2.36 1.86 13.02
CA SER A 25 3.31 1.47 14.06
C SER A 25 4.69 2.04 13.72
N ASP A 26 5.48 2.38 14.75
CA ASP A 26 6.90 2.70 14.54
C ASP A 26 7.70 1.41 14.46
N ARG A 27 8.49 1.29 13.39
CA ARG A 27 9.43 0.19 13.17
C ARG A 27 10.78 0.78 12.83
N ARG A 28 11.66 0.88 13.83
CA ARG A 28 13.04 1.39 13.67
C ARG A 28 13.07 2.84 13.17
N GLY A 29 12.17 3.69 13.66
CA GLY A 29 12.04 5.07 13.21
C GLY A 29 11.35 5.23 11.86
N VAL A 30 10.77 4.16 11.31
CA VAL A 30 9.93 4.18 10.12
C VAL A 30 8.48 3.98 10.53
N LYS A 31 7.61 4.90 10.11
CA LYS A 31 6.16 4.76 10.25
C LYS A 31 5.66 3.68 9.27
N LEU A 32 5.32 2.50 9.80
CA LEU A 32 4.75 1.41 9.04
C LEU A 32 3.22 1.49 9.06
N ILE A 33 2.63 1.63 7.87
CA ILE A 33 1.19 1.62 7.64
C ILE A 33 0.87 0.36 6.84
N HIS A 34 0.03 -0.50 7.40
CA HIS A 34 -0.42 -1.70 6.70
C HIS A 34 -1.94 -1.82 6.64
N TYR A 35 -2.44 -2.41 5.58
CA TYR A 35 -3.87 -2.62 5.37
C TYR A 35 -4.10 -3.93 4.61
N THR A 36 -5.07 -4.73 5.03
CA THR A 36 -5.60 -5.83 4.22
C THR A 36 -7.11 -5.83 4.34
N GLY A 37 -7.83 -5.76 3.21
CA GLY A 37 -9.29 -5.75 3.24
C GLY A 37 -9.94 -5.47 1.90
N LYS A 38 -11.28 -5.44 1.91
CA LYS A 38 -12.09 -5.09 0.73
C LYS A 38 -12.05 -3.58 0.50
N GLY A 39 -11.86 -3.18 -0.75
CA GLY A 39 -11.85 -1.77 -1.12
C GLY A 39 -11.60 -1.56 -2.60
N ASN A 40 -11.47 -0.29 -2.98
CA ASN A 40 -11.12 0.09 -4.35
C ASN A 40 -9.61 0.41 -4.39
N PRO A 41 -8.81 -0.25 -5.26
CA PRO A 41 -7.38 -0.03 -5.35
C PRO A 41 -6.96 1.41 -5.68
N ASP A 42 -7.75 2.12 -6.51
CA ASP A 42 -7.48 3.51 -6.87
C ASP A 42 -7.63 4.45 -5.67
N ILE A 43 -8.64 4.22 -4.82
CA ILE A 43 -8.79 5.00 -3.57
C ILE A 43 -7.58 4.81 -2.65
N LEU A 44 -7.10 3.57 -2.49
CA LEU A 44 -5.94 3.29 -1.63
C LEU A 44 -4.65 3.87 -2.22
N LYS A 45 -4.53 3.89 -3.55
CA LYS A 45 -3.44 4.56 -4.26
C LYS A 45 -3.47 6.06 -3.99
N ASP A 46 -4.61 6.72 -4.16
CA ASP A 46 -4.75 8.15 -3.88
C ASP A 46 -4.41 8.48 -2.42
N ILE A 47 -4.87 7.65 -1.48
CA ILE A 47 -4.51 7.79 -0.06
C ILE A 47 -3.00 7.67 0.14
N ALA A 48 -2.35 6.69 -0.48
CA ALA A 48 -0.90 6.50 -0.36
C ALA A 48 -0.15 7.74 -0.85
N PHE A 49 -0.49 8.26 -2.04
CA PHE A 49 0.16 9.46 -2.59
C PHE A 49 -0.08 10.69 -1.70
N ARG A 50 -1.28 10.86 -1.17
CA ARG A 50 -1.55 11.94 -0.21
C ARG A 50 -0.73 11.80 1.07
N ILE A 51 -0.56 10.59 1.60
CA ILE A 51 0.33 10.37 2.75
C ILE A 51 1.76 10.76 2.39
N LYS A 52 2.25 10.40 1.20
CA LYS A 52 3.60 10.79 0.73
C LYS A 52 3.77 12.31 0.64
N GLU A 53 2.77 13.01 0.11
CA GLU A 53 2.80 14.47 -0.02
C GLU A 53 2.70 15.19 1.33
N GLU A 54 1.94 14.64 2.27
CA GLU A 54 1.65 15.28 3.56
C GLU A 54 2.59 14.85 4.70
N THR A 55 3.45 13.84 4.49
CA THR A 55 4.33 13.27 5.55
C THR A 55 5.80 13.51 5.24
N ALA A 56 6.48 14.21 6.15
CA ALA A 56 7.93 14.43 6.07
C ALA A 56 8.77 13.34 6.76
N GLU A 57 8.14 12.52 7.60
CA GLU A 57 8.79 11.42 8.32
C GLU A 57 9.04 10.22 7.40
N SER A 58 10.05 9.40 7.72
CA SER A 58 10.26 8.11 7.08
C SER A 58 9.02 7.22 7.26
N PHE A 59 8.44 6.75 6.16
CA PHE A 59 7.27 5.89 6.18
C PHE A 59 7.31 4.80 5.10
N MET A 60 6.57 3.72 5.35
CA MET A 60 6.27 2.66 4.40
C MET A 60 4.79 2.31 4.47
N ILE A 61 4.16 2.13 3.30
CA ILE A 61 2.80 1.61 3.18
C ILE A 61 2.85 0.25 2.49
N ALA A 62 2.23 -0.77 3.10
CA ALA A 62 2.01 -2.09 2.50
C ALA A 62 0.53 -2.45 2.58
N ALA A 63 -0.16 -2.47 1.44
CA ALA A 63 -1.61 -2.66 1.39
C ALA A 63 -2.00 -3.83 0.48
N GLY A 64 -2.90 -4.68 0.97
CA GLY A 64 -3.64 -5.69 0.22
C GLY A 64 -5.10 -5.28 0.06
N ILE A 65 -5.56 -5.14 -1.17
CA ILE A 65 -6.93 -4.74 -1.51
C ILE A 65 -7.63 -5.89 -2.21
N ILE A 66 -8.82 -6.26 -1.73
CA ILE A 66 -9.69 -7.26 -2.35
C ILE A 66 -10.79 -6.52 -3.12
N GLU A 67 -10.87 -6.79 -4.43
CA GLU A 67 -11.88 -6.27 -5.34
C GLU A 67 -12.51 -7.44 -6.09
N ASP A 68 -13.75 -7.79 -5.71
CA ASP A 68 -14.49 -8.96 -6.18
C ASP A 68 -13.70 -10.28 -6.07
N SER A 69 -13.26 -10.82 -7.21
CA SER A 69 -12.53 -12.09 -7.34
C SER A 69 -11.02 -11.88 -7.57
N LYS A 70 -10.54 -10.64 -7.41
CA LYS A 70 -9.16 -10.26 -7.60
C LYS A 70 -8.62 -9.56 -6.35
N CYS A 71 -7.31 -9.48 -6.29
CA CYS A 71 -6.63 -8.69 -5.28
C CYS A 71 -5.49 -7.86 -5.87
N THR A 72 -5.19 -6.76 -5.21
CA THR A 72 -4.09 -5.86 -5.53
C THR A 72 -3.18 -5.72 -4.31
N LEU A 73 -1.89 -5.96 -4.50
CA LEU A 73 -0.84 -5.57 -3.57
C LEU A 73 -0.32 -4.19 -3.97
N LEU A 74 -0.16 -3.28 -3.02
CA LEU A 74 0.33 -1.93 -3.22
C LEU A 74 1.42 -1.65 -2.19
N VAL A 75 2.54 -1.09 -2.65
CA VAL A 75 3.65 -0.67 -1.79
C VAL A 75 4.03 0.76 -2.11
N MET A 76 4.17 1.57 -1.08
CA MET A 76 4.73 2.93 -1.17
C MET A 76 5.84 3.13 -0.16
N LEU A 77 6.90 3.80 -0.60
CA LEU A 77 8.05 4.16 0.22
C LEU A 77 8.26 5.68 0.19
N SER A 78 8.67 6.19 1.34
CA SER A 78 9.26 7.53 1.48
C SER A 78 10.59 7.63 0.72
N ASP A 79 10.99 8.86 0.36
CA ASP A 79 12.14 9.08 -0.53
C ASP A 79 13.47 8.71 0.12
N ASP A 80 13.60 8.89 1.43
CA ASP A 80 14.77 8.50 2.21
C ASP A 80 14.95 6.98 2.26
N LEU A 81 13.86 6.20 2.35
CA LEU A 81 13.92 4.75 2.26
C LEU A 81 14.37 4.27 0.89
N VAL A 82 13.92 4.94 -0.17
CA VAL A 82 14.36 4.66 -1.54
C VAL A 82 15.84 5.01 -1.71
N ALA A 83 16.28 6.16 -1.21
CA ALA A 83 17.69 6.56 -1.20
C ALA A 83 18.55 5.59 -0.37
N GLY A 84 17.98 5.02 0.70
CA GLY A 84 18.57 3.95 1.51
C GLY A 84 18.62 2.57 0.85
N GLY A 85 18.12 2.44 -0.39
CA GLY A 85 18.23 1.24 -1.20
C GLY A 85 16.99 0.35 -1.22
N LEU A 86 15.91 0.70 -0.52
CA LEU A 86 14.64 0.00 -0.67
C LEU A 86 14.00 0.31 -2.03
N ASN A 87 13.26 -0.65 -2.57
CA ASN A 87 12.64 -0.51 -3.88
C ASN A 87 11.28 -1.21 -3.91
N ALA A 88 10.21 -0.42 -4.01
CA ALA A 88 8.83 -0.90 -4.01
C ALA A 88 8.58 -1.89 -5.17
N ALA A 89 9.10 -1.63 -6.37
CA ALA A 89 8.92 -2.52 -7.52
C ALA A 89 9.56 -3.90 -7.29
N LYS A 90 10.73 -3.95 -6.63
CA LYS A 90 11.36 -5.22 -6.25
C LYS A 90 10.56 -5.97 -5.20
N LEU A 91 10.17 -5.28 -4.11
CA LEU A 91 9.37 -5.86 -3.02
C LEU A 91 8.05 -6.47 -3.54
N VAL A 92 7.35 -5.71 -4.39
CA VAL A 92 6.09 -6.14 -4.98
C VAL A 92 6.28 -7.34 -5.92
N LYS A 93 7.30 -7.32 -6.78
CA LYS A 93 7.56 -8.41 -7.73
C LYS A 93 7.80 -9.73 -7.02
N ASP A 94 8.57 -9.72 -5.93
CA ASP A 94 8.87 -10.93 -5.16
C ASP A 94 7.63 -11.44 -4.39
N ALA A 95 6.83 -10.52 -3.82
CA ALA A 95 5.62 -10.86 -3.07
C ALA A 95 4.43 -11.28 -3.95
N ALA A 96 4.38 -10.83 -5.21
CA ALA A 96 3.27 -11.10 -6.14
C ALA A 96 3.01 -12.59 -6.39
N ARG A 97 4.00 -13.46 -6.19
CA ARG A 97 3.85 -14.92 -6.31
C ARG A 97 2.80 -15.49 -5.34
N HIS A 98 2.64 -14.90 -4.16
CA HIS A 98 1.67 -15.36 -3.17
C HIS A 98 0.23 -15.17 -3.67
N ILE A 99 -0.02 -14.11 -4.45
CA ILE A 99 -1.34 -13.81 -5.02
C ILE A 99 -1.54 -14.39 -6.44
N GLN A 100 -0.62 -15.26 -6.90
CA GLN A 100 -0.59 -15.78 -8.28
C GLN A 100 -0.66 -14.65 -9.30
N GLY A 101 0.10 -13.59 -9.03
CA GLY A 101 0.03 -12.33 -9.73
C GLY A 101 1.35 -11.90 -10.34
N GLY A 102 1.30 -10.73 -10.96
CA GLY A 102 2.45 -10.01 -11.47
C GLY A 102 2.29 -8.53 -11.20
N GLY A 103 3.40 -7.81 -11.17
CA GLY A 103 3.41 -6.40 -10.83
C GLY A 103 4.69 -5.68 -11.21
N GLY A 104 4.69 -4.38 -10.98
CA GLY A 104 5.78 -3.49 -11.27
C GLY A 104 5.47 -2.07 -10.82
N GLY A 105 6.39 -1.16 -11.10
CA GLY A 105 6.25 0.24 -10.73
C GLY A 105 7.59 0.93 -10.65
N GLN A 106 7.60 2.04 -9.93
CA GLN A 106 8.76 2.87 -9.67
C GLN A 106 9.37 2.51 -8.30
N PRO A 107 10.63 2.92 -8.02
CA PRO A 107 11.28 2.61 -6.74
C PRO A 107 10.48 3.05 -5.51
N HIS A 108 9.75 4.17 -5.58
CA HIS A 108 8.95 4.69 -4.47
C HIS A 108 7.51 4.14 -4.43
N PHE A 109 7.02 3.55 -5.52
CA PHE A 109 5.64 3.10 -5.62
C PHE A 109 5.47 1.96 -6.63
N ALA A 110 4.85 0.86 -6.21
CA ALA A 110 4.57 -0.25 -7.10
C ALA A 110 3.30 -0.99 -6.70
N THR A 111 2.72 -1.71 -7.67
CA THR A 111 1.54 -2.56 -7.46
C THR A 111 1.68 -3.90 -8.18
N ALA A 112 1.01 -4.91 -7.64
CA ALA A 112 0.80 -6.20 -8.30
C ALA A 112 -0.68 -6.59 -8.23
N GLY A 113 -1.20 -7.12 -9.33
CA GLY A 113 -2.54 -7.70 -9.39
C GLY A 113 -2.46 -9.22 -9.36
N GLY A 114 -3.41 -9.88 -8.68
CA GLY A 114 -3.47 -11.32 -8.55
C GLY A 114 -4.90 -11.87 -8.48
N LYS A 115 -5.02 -13.18 -8.65
CA LYS A 115 -6.30 -13.92 -8.58
C LYS A 115 -6.47 -14.70 -7.28
N ASN A 116 -5.39 -14.90 -6.53
CA ASN A 116 -5.42 -15.64 -5.27
C ASN A 116 -5.57 -14.69 -4.08
N ILE A 117 -6.82 -14.43 -3.69
CA ILE A 117 -7.16 -13.57 -2.54
C ILE A 117 -6.62 -14.16 -1.23
N ASP A 118 -6.62 -15.48 -1.10
CA ASP A 118 -6.17 -16.18 0.13
C ASP A 118 -4.66 -15.97 0.38
N GLY A 119 -3.90 -15.69 -0.67
CA GLY A 119 -2.47 -15.36 -0.57
C GLY A 119 -2.16 -13.90 -0.25
N LEU A 120 -3.17 -13.03 -0.15
CA LEU A 120 -2.97 -11.59 -0.05
C LEU A 120 -2.32 -11.17 1.27
N SER A 121 -2.76 -11.75 2.40
CA SER A 121 -2.14 -11.48 3.71
C SER A 121 -0.66 -11.87 3.71
N ALA A 122 -0.35 -13.06 3.17
CA ALA A 122 1.04 -13.53 3.06
C ALA A 122 1.88 -12.63 2.14
N ALA A 123 1.30 -12.05 1.08
CA ALA A 123 1.99 -11.10 0.22
C ALA A 123 2.34 -9.79 0.94
N VAL A 124 1.40 -9.26 1.74
CA VAL A 124 1.63 -8.06 2.56
C VAL A 124 2.72 -8.33 3.61
N ASP A 125 2.65 -9.47 4.31
CA ASP A 125 3.67 -9.86 5.30
C ASP A 125 5.05 -10.04 4.65
N ALA A 126 5.12 -10.68 3.47
CA ALA A 126 6.38 -10.86 2.75
C ALA A 126 7.03 -9.53 2.36
N VAL A 127 6.23 -8.51 2.01
CA VAL A 127 6.73 -7.16 1.75
C VAL A 127 7.33 -6.53 3.01
N ILE A 128 6.62 -6.62 4.14
CA ILE A 128 7.05 -6.04 5.42
C ILE A 128 8.34 -6.73 5.90
N ASP A 129 8.42 -8.05 5.76
CA ASP A 129 9.60 -8.86 6.08
C ASP A 129 10.81 -8.49 5.22
N ALA A 130 10.61 -8.42 3.90
CA ALA A 130 11.68 -8.09 2.96
C ALA A 130 12.21 -6.65 3.13
N ALA A 131 11.39 -5.74 3.67
CA ALA A 131 11.80 -4.39 4.06
C ALA A 131 12.42 -4.33 5.47
N GLY A 132 12.44 -5.43 6.22
CA GLY A 132 13.00 -5.50 7.58
C GLY A 132 12.15 -4.82 8.65
N MET A 133 10.82 -4.77 8.47
CA MET A 133 9.89 -4.00 9.30
C MET A 133 8.88 -4.84 10.12
N ARG A 134 9.13 -6.14 10.34
CA ARG A 134 8.27 -7.01 11.16
C ARG A 134 8.39 -6.78 12.66
#